data_AF-A0A1T0CV60-F1
#
_entry.id   AF-A0A1T0CV60-F1
#
_cell.length_a   1.000
_cell.length_b   1.000
_cell.length_c   1.000
_cell.angle_alpha   90.00
_cell.angle_beta   90.00
_cell.angle_gamma   90.00
#
_symmetry.space_group_name_H-M   'P 1'
#
loop_
_entity.id
_entity.type
_entity.pdbx_description
1 polymer ?
#
loop_
_entity_poly.entity_id
_entity_poly.type
_entity_poly.pdbx_seq_one_letter_code
_entity_poly.pdbx_strand_id
1 'polypeptide(L)'
;MKLELLPYFYAFSMWIIIISASIILAKLFKIKIKNFIFLSFALLIILLIFNILLQQESKNQTQTRFYFLLENIEQYKSLYGEFPNDLSHLQDVNNDYYSWCSKDSSRKIPGRGLCYYHIKNGEFTLEVIGNYNDWYYSSGTKQILENHFDRWGL
;
A
#
# COMPACT_ATOMS: atom_id res chain seq x y z
N MET A 1 4.81 16.15 -17.07
CA MET A 1 4.10 16.30 -15.77
C MET A 1 3.52 14.94 -15.44
N LYS A 2 3.97 14.28 -14.37
CA LYS A 2 3.48 12.95 -14.00
C LYS A 2 1.97 13.00 -13.77
N LEU A 3 1.22 12.09 -14.41
CA LEU A 3 -0.24 11.96 -14.26
C LEU A 3 -0.66 11.82 -12.79
N GLU A 4 0.27 11.43 -11.93
CA GLU A 4 0.20 11.25 -10.47
C GLU A 4 -0.27 12.50 -9.69
N LEU A 5 -0.02 13.72 -10.18
CA LEU A 5 -0.44 14.95 -9.49
C LEU A 5 -1.81 15.46 -9.95
N LEU A 6 -2.40 14.88 -11.00
CA LEU A 6 -3.64 15.36 -11.60
C LEU A 6 -4.84 15.39 -10.63
N PRO A 7 -5.13 14.33 -9.85
CA PRO A 7 -6.26 14.36 -8.92
C PRO A 7 -6.04 15.32 -7.75
N TYR A 8 -4.81 15.43 -7.24
CA TYR A 8 -4.45 16.42 -6.22
C TYR A 8 -4.56 17.85 -6.75
N PHE A 9 -4.14 18.08 -8.00
CA PHE A 9 -4.28 19.36 -8.68
C PHE A 9 -5.75 19.70 -8.92
N TYR A 10 -6.58 18.71 -9.29
CA TYR A 10 -8.02 18.88 -9.41
C TYR A 10 -8.67 19.19 -8.06
N ALA A 11 -8.38 18.43 -7.01
CA ALA A 11 -8.92 18.66 -5.68
C ALA A 11 -8.50 20.04 -5.14
N PHE A 12 -7.24 20.43 -5.32
CA PHE A 12 -6.72 21.74 -4.93
C PHE A 12 -7.35 22.87 -5.73
N SER A 13 -7.51 22.72 -7.05
CA SER A 13 -8.17 23.71 -7.91
C SER A 13 -9.65 23.88 -7.57
N MET A 14 -10.37 22.78 -7.30
CA MET A 14 -11.76 22.81 -6.83
C MET A 14 -11.86 23.48 -5.46
N TRP A 15 -10.88 23.26 -4.58
CA TRP A 15 -10.82 23.91 -3.27
C TRP A 15 -10.60 25.43 -3.38
N ILE A 16 -9.73 25.87 -4.29
CA ILE A 16 -9.55 27.29 -4.63
C ILE A 16 -10.86 27.90 -5.15
N ILE A 17 -11.58 27.21 -6.03
CA ILE A 17 -12.87 27.66 -6.58
C ILE A 17 -13.92 27.81 -5.45
N ILE A 18 -14.01 26.84 -4.55
CA ILE A 18 -14.95 26.87 -3.42
C ILE A 18 -14.64 28.04 -2.49
N ILE A 19 -13.36 28.26 -2.15
CA ILE A 19 -12.97 29.37 -1.27
C ILE A 19 -13.22 30.72 -1.94
N SER A 20 -12.85 30.87 -3.19
CA SER A 20 -13.05 32.12 -3.92
C SER A 20 -14.53 32.46 -4.08
N ALA A 21 -15.38 31.47 -4.40
CA ALA A 21 -16.84 31.62 -4.38
C ALA A 21 -17.38 32.00 -2.99
N SER A 22 -16.87 31.36 -1.93
CA SER A 22 -17.27 31.65 -0.55
C SER A 22 -16.90 33.07 -0.11
N ILE A 23 -15.73 33.57 -0.53
CA ILE A 23 -15.28 34.95 -0.26
C ILE A 23 -16.17 35.96 -0.97
N ILE A 24 -16.53 35.71 -2.23
CA ILE A 24 -17.43 36.58 -3.02
C ILE A 24 -18.82 36.62 -2.35
N LEU A 25 -19.37 35.46 -2.01
CA LEU A 25 -20.69 35.35 -1.40
C LEU A 25 -20.75 36.09 -0.05
N ALA A 26 -19.73 35.93 0.78
CA ALA A 26 -19.76 36.54 2.10
C ALA A 26 -19.36 38.03 2.09
N LYS A 27 -18.66 38.52 1.04
CA LYS A 27 -18.59 39.97 0.74
C LYS A 27 -19.97 40.53 0.37
N LEU A 28 -20.77 39.78 -0.42
CA LEU A 28 -22.14 40.16 -0.78
C LEU A 28 -23.07 40.21 0.46
N PHE A 29 -22.90 39.28 1.41
CA PHE A 29 -23.74 39.19 2.63
C PHE A 29 -23.15 39.86 3.89
N LYS A 30 -22.00 40.55 3.80
CA LYS A 30 -21.29 41.21 4.94
C LYS A 30 -21.02 40.28 6.14
N ILE A 31 -20.73 39.01 5.89
CA ILE A 31 -20.45 38.01 6.95
C ILE A 31 -18.95 38.03 7.30
N LYS A 32 -18.59 37.78 8.58
CA LYS A 32 -17.17 37.66 9.00
C LYS A 32 -16.57 36.30 8.58
N ILE A 33 -15.81 36.29 7.49
CA ILE A 33 -15.31 35.07 6.80
C ILE A 33 -14.03 34.49 7.43
N LYS A 34 -13.29 35.27 8.22
CA LYS A 34 -11.94 34.89 8.71
C LYS A 34 -11.93 33.53 9.43
N ASN A 35 -12.94 33.24 10.25
CA ASN A 35 -13.02 31.99 10.99
C ASN A 35 -13.34 30.79 10.07
N PHE A 36 -14.11 30.99 9.00
CA PHE A 36 -14.44 29.94 8.03
C PHE A 36 -13.24 29.54 7.17
N ILE A 37 -12.45 30.51 6.69
CA ILE A 37 -11.21 30.24 5.95
C ILE A 37 -10.20 29.49 6.83
N PHE A 38 -10.04 29.93 8.08
CA PHE A 38 -9.13 29.25 9.00
C PHE A 38 -9.57 27.81 9.27
N LEU A 39 -10.87 27.59 9.49
CA LEU A 39 -11.44 26.25 9.67
C LEU A 39 -11.24 25.37 8.43
N SER A 40 -11.42 25.91 7.22
CA SER A 40 -11.23 25.14 5.98
C SER A 40 -9.77 24.71 5.81
N PHE A 41 -8.82 25.61 6.06
CA PHE A 41 -7.39 25.29 6.01
C PHE A 41 -7.00 24.23 7.03
N ALA A 42 -7.49 24.34 8.27
CA ALA A 42 -7.23 23.35 9.31
C ALA A 42 -7.75 21.96 8.90
N LEU A 43 -8.95 21.89 8.31
CA LEU A 43 -9.55 20.64 7.85
C LEU A 43 -8.77 20.01 6.70
N LEU A 44 -8.27 20.83 5.76
CA LEU A 44 -7.44 20.35 4.66
C LEU A 44 -6.10 19.78 5.15
N ILE A 45 -5.47 20.42 6.13
CA ILE A 45 -4.24 19.90 6.75
C ILE A 45 -4.49 18.56 7.44
N ILE A 46 -5.59 18.43 8.19
CA ILE A 46 -5.96 17.17 8.87
C ILE A 46 -6.15 16.05 7.86
N LEU A 47 -6.88 16.30 6.76
CA LEU A 47 -7.09 15.31 5.70
C LEU A 47 -5.77 14.87 5.04
N LEU A 48 -4.87 15.82 4.80
CA LEU A 48 -3.59 15.54 4.15
C LEU A 48 -2.68 14.71 5.06
N ILE A 49 -2.62 15.03 6.36
CA ILE A 49 -1.90 14.23 7.36
C ILE A 49 -2.50 12.82 7.45
N PHE A 50 -3.82 12.71 7.51
CA PHE A 50 -4.49 11.42 7.62
C PHE A 50 -4.19 10.52 6.41
N ASN A 51 -4.19 11.08 5.20
CA ASN A 51 -3.81 10.34 3.99
C ASN A 51 -2.35 9.88 4.03
N ILE A 52 -1.41 10.72 4.45
CA ILE A 52 0.01 10.33 4.60
C ILE A 52 0.15 9.18 5.59
N LEU A 53 -0.55 9.25 6.73
CA LEU A 53 -0.54 8.20 7.75
C LEU A 53 -1.12 6.88 7.22
N LEU A 54 -2.23 6.92 6.50
CA LEU A 54 -2.82 5.74 5.87
C LEU A 54 -1.90 5.10 4.82
N GLN A 55 -1.22 5.92 4.01
CA GLN A 55 -0.25 5.44 3.04
C GLN A 55 0.93 4.75 3.73
N GLN A 56 1.47 5.37 4.79
CA GLN A 56 2.59 4.81 5.55
C GLN A 56 2.20 3.49 6.23
N GLU A 57 1.02 3.43 6.85
CA GLU A 57 0.52 2.20 7.47
C GLU A 57 0.36 1.10 6.43
N SER A 58 -0.22 1.40 5.27
CA SER A 58 -0.36 0.40 4.21
C SER A 58 0.99 -0.09 3.68
N LYS A 59 2.01 0.77 3.56
CA LYS A 59 3.37 0.36 3.17
C LYS A 59 3.99 -0.59 4.20
N ASN A 60 3.83 -0.27 5.49
CA ASN A 60 4.30 -1.09 6.59
C ASN A 60 3.63 -2.47 6.61
N GLN A 61 2.32 -2.53 6.33
CA GLN A 61 1.58 -3.79 6.26
C GLN A 61 2.07 -4.69 5.13
N THR A 62 2.42 -4.14 3.97
CA THR A 62 2.99 -4.89 2.84
C THR A 62 4.40 -5.37 3.14
N GLN A 63 5.24 -4.51 3.71
CA GLN A 63 6.57 -4.88 4.17
C GLN A 63 6.53 -6.00 5.21
N THR A 64 5.66 -5.89 6.21
CA THR A 64 5.49 -6.90 7.27
C THR A 64 5.17 -8.27 6.68
N ARG A 65 4.25 -8.32 5.71
CA ARG A 65 3.86 -9.56 5.04
C ARG A 65 5.02 -10.16 4.26
N PHE A 66 5.77 -9.33 3.53
CA PHE A 66 6.93 -9.77 2.78
C PHE A 66 8.01 -10.40 3.66
N TYR A 67 8.43 -9.73 4.72
CA TYR A 67 9.47 -10.26 5.61
C TYR A 67 9.02 -11.52 6.33
N PHE A 68 7.76 -11.58 6.78
CA PHE A 68 7.22 -12.79 7.40
C PHE A 68 7.30 -13.99 6.44
N LEU A 69 6.88 -13.83 5.19
CA LEU A 69 6.90 -14.90 4.20
C LEU A 69 8.34 -15.32 3.87
N LEU A 70 9.23 -14.34 3.65
CA LEU A 70 10.64 -14.59 3.35
C LEU A 70 11.31 -15.40 4.45
N GLU A 71 11.12 -15.01 5.71
CA GLU A 71 11.69 -15.69 6.87
C GLU A 71 11.19 -17.14 6.98
N ASN A 72 9.89 -17.37 6.83
CA ASN A 72 9.32 -18.72 6.93
C ASN A 72 9.80 -19.65 5.79
N ILE A 73 9.95 -19.12 4.57
CA ILE A 73 10.47 -19.89 3.43
C ILE A 73 11.93 -20.31 3.67
N GLU A 74 12.76 -19.37 4.13
CA GLU A 74 14.18 -19.64 4.43
C GLU A 74 14.33 -20.60 5.63
N GLN A 75 13.50 -20.46 6.65
CA GLN A 75 13.43 -21.39 7.78
C GLN A 75 13.02 -22.80 7.32
N TYR A 76 12.02 -22.93 6.45
CA TYR A 76 11.62 -24.22 5.88
C TYR A 76 12.80 -24.89 5.18
N LYS A 77 13.52 -24.14 4.32
CA LYS A 77 14.72 -24.67 3.67
C LYS A 77 15.79 -25.09 4.66
N SER A 78 16.00 -24.34 5.73
CA SER A 78 16.96 -24.72 6.77
C SER A 78 16.58 -26.03 7.47
N LEU A 79 15.29 -26.35 7.58
CA LEU A 79 14.80 -27.56 8.26
C LEU A 79 14.75 -28.78 7.35
N TYR A 80 14.33 -28.59 6.09
CA TYR A 80 14.03 -29.68 5.15
C TYR A 80 15.05 -29.81 4.01
N GLY A 81 15.98 -28.86 3.87
CA GLY A 81 17.05 -28.87 2.85
C GLY A 81 16.62 -28.34 1.48
N GLU A 82 15.33 -28.12 1.26
CA GLU A 82 14.77 -27.63 -0.01
C GLU A 82 13.72 -26.52 0.24
N PHE A 83 13.46 -25.70 -0.78
CA PHE A 83 12.39 -24.71 -0.70
C PHE A 83 11.01 -25.39 -0.81
N PRO A 84 10.00 -24.89 -0.09
CA PRO A 84 8.68 -25.51 -0.09
C PRO A 84 8.01 -25.31 -1.46
N ASN A 85 7.48 -26.37 -2.07
CA ASN A 85 6.83 -26.30 -3.40
C ASN A 85 5.62 -25.36 -3.44
N ASP A 86 4.95 -25.20 -2.30
CA ASP A 86 3.88 -24.23 -2.07
C ASP A 86 3.97 -23.66 -0.65
N LEU A 87 3.11 -22.69 -0.34
CA LEU A 87 3.06 -22.06 0.98
C LEU A 87 1.85 -22.54 1.79
N SER A 88 1.36 -23.76 1.50
CA SER A 88 0.20 -24.36 2.20
C SER A 88 0.47 -24.57 3.69
N HIS A 89 1.71 -24.84 4.08
CA HIS A 89 2.14 -24.95 5.49
C HIS A 89 1.92 -23.66 6.31
N LEU A 90 1.78 -22.51 5.64
CA LEU A 90 1.48 -21.21 6.25
C LEU A 90 -0.02 -20.86 6.18
N GLN A 91 -0.84 -21.69 5.52
CA GLN A 91 -2.26 -21.44 5.27
C GLN A 91 -3.15 -22.45 6.02
N ASP A 92 -4.31 -21.99 6.48
CA ASP A 92 -5.31 -22.88 7.12
C ASP A 92 -6.18 -23.66 6.12
N VAL A 93 -6.04 -23.42 4.80
CA VAL A 93 -6.92 -24.02 3.79
C VAL A 93 -6.14 -24.45 2.55
N ASN A 94 -6.17 -25.76 2.23
CA ASN A 94 -5.77 -26.29 0.93
C ASN A 94 -6.55 -25.57 -0.17
N ASN A 95 -5.84 -24.84 -1.02
CA ASN A 95 -6.44 -24.18 -2.17
C ASN A 95 -5.62 -24.59 -3.39
N ASP A 96 -6.09 -25.63 -4.08
CA ASP A 96 -5.35 -26.36 -5.12
C ASP A 96 -5.11 -25.58 -6.43
N TYR A 97 -5.48 -24.30 -6.51
CA TYR A 97 -5.61 -23.63 -7.81
C TYR A 97 -4.69 -22.46 -8.10
N TYR A 98 -3.89 -21.95 -7.15
CA TYR A 98 -2.97 -20.85 -7.46
C TYR A 98 -1.76 -20.82 -6.53
N SER A 99 -0.58 -20.50 -7.10
CA SER A 99 0.66 -20.09 -6.41
C SER A 99 0.54 -18.72 -5.71
N TRP A 100 -0.66 -18.43 -5.25
CA TRP A 100 -1.09 -17.19 -4.64
C TRP A 100 -1.25 -17.47 -3.16
N CYS A 101 -0.54 -16.73 -2.30
CA CYS A 101 -0.90 -16.70 -0.88
C CYS A 101 -2.10 -15.78 -0.64
N SER A 102 -3.10 -15.82 -1.55
CA SER A 102 -4.19 -14.85 -1.67
C SER A 102 -5.40 -15.19 -0.81
N LYS A 103 -5.15 -15.62 0.42
CA LYS A 103 -6.16 -15.44 1.44
C LYS A 103 -5.67 -14.34 2.37
N ASP A 104 -6.10 -13.12 2.06
CA ASP A 104 -6.32 -12.03 3.02
C ASP A 104 -7.20 -12.47 4.22
N SER A 105 -7.65 -13.73 4.27
CA SER A 105 -8.43 -14.33 5.34
C SER A 105 -7.64 -15.29 6.26
N SER A 106 -6.36 -15.56 6.02
CA SER A 106 -5.55 -16.32 6.99
C SER A 106 -5.11 -15.37 8.12
N ARG A 107 -5.78 -15.44 9.28
CA ARG A 107 -5.38 -14.69 10.49
C ARG A 107 -3.94 -15.01 10.97
N LYS A 108 -3.26 -16.00 10.35
CA LYS A 108 -1.91 -16.43 10.69
C LYS A 108 -0.80 -15.71 9.90
N ILE A 109 -1.11 -15.11 8.75
CA ILE A 109 -0.10 -14.36 7.97
C ILE A 109 -0.26 -12.86 8.29
N PRO A 110 0.69 -12.25 9.02
CA PRO A 110 0.62 -10.82 9.34
C PRO A 110 0.81 -9.97 8.07
N GLY A 111 0.27 -8.76 8.11
CA GLY A 111 0.38 -7.81 7.00
C GLY A 111 -0.67 -7.99 5.90
N ARG A 112 -0.58 -7.13 4.87
CA ARG A 112 -1.55 -7.07 3.75
C ARG A 112 -0.83 -6.98 2.41
N GLY A 113 -1.43 -7.52 1.36
CA GLY A 113 -0.88 -7.47 0.01
C GLY A 113 -1.04 -8.79 -0.71
N LEU A 114 -1.16 -8.71 -2.03
CA LEU A 114 -1.20 -9.89 -2.89
C LEU A 114 0.19 -10.50 -2.95
N CYS A 115 0.29 -11.82 -2.82
CA CYS A 115 1.58 -12.49 -2.78
C CYS A 115 1.69 -13.50 -3.93
N TYR A 116 2.79 -13.42 -4.66
CA TYR A 116 3.19 -14.35 -5.69
C TYR A 116 4.49 -15.05 -5.27
N TYR A 117 4.45 -16.38 -5.30
CA TYR A 117 5.59 -17.23 -4.98
C TYR A 117 5.78 -18.25 -6.10
N HIS A 118 7.03 -18.45 -6.53
CA HIS A 118 7.35 -19.52 -7.46
C HIS A 118 8.78 -20.02 -7.26
N ILE A 119 8.99 -21.30 -7.57
CA ILE A 119 10.31 -21.92 -7.63
C ILE A 119 10.61 -22.28 -9.08
N LYS A 120 11.85 -22.00 -9.51
CA LYS A 120 12.38 -22.45 -10.79
C LYS A 120 13.86 -22.79 -10.61
N ASN A 121 14.27 -23.99 -11.05
CA ASN A 121 15.67 -24.43 -11.00
C ASN A 121 16.31 -24.38 -9.59
N GLY A 122 15.53 -24.63 -8.54
CA GLY A 122 16.03 -24.58 -7.15
C GLY A 122 16.16 -23.17 -6.56
N GLU A 123 15.77 -22.14 -7.31
CA GLU A 123 15.66 -20.76 -6.85
C GLU A 123 14.19 -20.40 -6.67
N PHE A 124 13.84 -19.81 -5.52
CA PHE A 124 12.53 -19.18 -5.34
C PHE A 124 12.58 -17.68 -5.59
N THR A 125 11.43 -17.17 -6.01
CA THR A 125 11.12 -15.76 -6.10
C THR A 125 9.86 -15.48 -5.29
N LEU A 126 9.87 -14.36 -4.57
CA LEU A 126 8.75 -13.87 -3.77
C LEU A 126 8.45 -12.44 -4.19
N GLU A 127 7.18 -12.16 -4.48
CA GLU A 127 6.68 -10.81 -4.73
C GLU A 127 5.46 -10.55 -3.85
N VAL A 128 5.45 -9.44 -3.13
CA VAL A 128 4.29 -8.97 -2.37
C VAL A 128 3.89 -7.59 -2.88
N ILE A 129 2.70 -7.54 -3.46
CA ILE A 129 2.10 -6.38 -4.09
C ILE A 129 1.18 -5.69 -3.10
N GLY A 130 1.55 -4.47 -2.71
CA GLY A 130 0.77 -3.61 -1.84
C GLY A 130 -0.01 -2.56 -2.62
N ASN A 131 -0.73 -1.72 -1.87
CA ASN A 131 -1.43 -0.58 -2.47
C ASN A 131 -0.47 0.57 -2.88
N TYR A 132 0.66 0.71 -2.18
CA TYR A 132 1.58 1.85 -2.29
C TYR A 132 3.05 1.47 -2.46
N ASN A 133 3.39 0.20 -2.28
CA ASN A 133 4.72 -0.35 -2.51
C ASN A 133 4.60 -1.83 -2.86
N ASP A 134 5.58 -2.31 -3.60
CA ASP A 134 5.75 -3.71 -3.90
C ASP A 134 7.13 -4.15 -3.42
N TRP A 135 7.20 -5.39 -2.93
CA TRP A 135 8.42 -5.98 -2.44
C TRP A 135 8.74 -7.22 -3.25
N TYR A 136 9.99 -7.31 -3.71
CA TYR A 136 10.46 -8.40 -4.53
C TYR A 136 11.74 -9.00 -3.94
N TYR A 137 11.85 -10.32 -3.98
CA TYR A 137 13.05 -11.06 -3.66
C TYR A 137 13.25 -12.21 -4.64
N SER A 138 14.50 -12.42 -5.04
CA SER A 138 14.95 -13.64 -5.71
C SER A 138 16.10 -14.24 -4.92
N SER A 139 15.98 -15.54 -4.59
CA SER A 139 17.04 -16.27 -3.88
C SER A 139 18.33 -16.43 -4.70
N GLY A 140 18.25 -16.36 -6.03
CA GLY A 140 19.41 -16.40 -6.91
C GLY A 140 20.28 -15.14 -6.79
N THR A 141 19.66 -13.95 -6.78
CA THR A 141 20.37 -12.67 -6.62
C THR A 141 20.54 -12.24 -5.18
N LYS A 142 19.73 -12.77 -4.26
CA LYS A 142 19.61 -12.37 -2.84
C LYS A 142 19.38 -10.86 -2.67
N GLN A 143 18.79 -10.22 -3.67
CA GLN A 143 18.45 -8.80 -3.61
C GLN A 143 17.00 -8.63 -3.22
N ILE A 144 16.77 -7.78 -2.23
CA ILE A 144 15.45 -7.27 -1.90
C ILE A 144 15.29 -5.96 -2.66
N LEU A 145 14.25 -5.88 -3.49
CA LEU A 145 13.88 -4.67 -4.20
C LEU A 145 12.55 -4.19 -3.63
N GLU A 146 12.56 -2.97 -3.09
CA GLU A 146 11.33 -2.23 -2.81
C GLU A 146 11.06 -1.30 -3.98
N ASN A 147 9.88 -1.43 -4.56
CA ASN A 147 9.41 -0.50 -5.56
C ASN A 147 8.26 0.34 -5.00
N HIS A 148 8.45 1.65 -4.98
CA HIS A 148 7.41 2.58 -4.55
C HIS A 148 6.58 3.03 -5.76
N PHE A 149 5.30 2.70 -5.76
CA PHE A 149 4.36 3.17 -6.78
C PHE A 149 3.00 3.46 -6.15
N ASP A 150 2.33 4.52 -6.59
CA ASP A 150 0.90 4.72 -6.31
C ASP A 150 0.11 3.92 -7.37
N ARG A 151 -0.24 2.66 -7.08
CA ARG A 151 -1.08 1.85 -8.00
C ARG A 151 -2.50 2.39 -8.08
N TRP A 152 -2.91 3.17 -7.08
CA TRP A 152 -4.18 3.89 -7.03
C TRP A 152 -3.94 5.34 -7.45
N GLY A 153 -3.82 5.58 -8.76
CA GLY A 153 -3.92 6.92 -9.35
C GLY A 153 -5.35 7.47 -9.23
N LEU A 154 -5.83 7.62 -7.99
CA LEU A 154 -7.11 8.21 -7.60
C LEU A 154 -6.90 9.59 -6.98
#